data_AF-A0A3A6H628-F1
#
_entry.id   AF-A0A3A6H628-F1
#
_cell.length_a   1.000
_cell.length_b   1.000
_cell.length_c   1.000
_cell.angle_alpha   90.00
_cell.angle_beta   90.00
_cell.angle_gamma   90.00
#
_symmetry.space_group_name_H-M   'P 1'
#
loop_
_entity.id
_entity.type
_entity.pdbx_description
1 polymer ?
#
loop_
_entity_poly.entity_id
_entity_poly.type
_entity_poly.pdbx_seq_one_letter_code
_entity_poly.pdbx_strand_id
1 'polypeptide(L)'
;MNCRFCGAEVEEGAKFCQKCGKNLEEVSDKKNCPKCGSELEKDAKFCLKCGYSMEKKAAGNGKKKLIIGIVALIAVICIGGGIGVVVHQKAVEKERYEQELAAERERQEAERARQELINAYGAKAMELNNAINGTENNFNLLSSMYDTSTGINTGLLGPDFFTDYVEGLCSSEINTEKDRKREIDKIYTELQDIGCDEEEVKELKKAMEDYYYAYCERYSFLVEGDFSVNNFKAKEETSKKDFTDKAAVVKSLIRNVNTLGTTEESEIEEGSTL
;
A
#
# COMPACT_ATOMS: atom_id res chain seq x y z
N MET A 1 5.56 83.03 78.94
CA MET A 1 6.56 83.03 77.85
C MET A 1 6.97 84.46 77.48
N ASN A 2 8.18 84.72 76.98
CA ASN A 2 8.56 86.09 76.59
C ASN A 2 8.26 86.35 75.10
N CYS A 3 7.81 87.56 74.77
CA CYS A 3 7.59 87.98 73.39
C CYS A 3 8.92 87.96 72.63
N ARG A 4 9.03 87.15 71.57
CA ARG A 4 10.24 87.08 70.71
C ARG A 4 10.59 88.37 69.97
N PHE A 5 9.68 89.35 69.94
CA PHE A 5 9.87 90.62 69.23
C PHE A 5 10.27 91.78 70.14
N CYS A 6 9.82 91.81 71.40
CA CYS A 6 10.11 92.93 72.33
C CYS A 6 10.59 92.50 73.73
N GLY A 7 10.66 91.19 74.00
CA GLY A 7 11.15 90.62 75.26
C GLY A 7 10.19 90.71 76.45
N ALA A 8 9.03 91.37 76.32
CA ALA A 8 8.05 91.48 77.40
C ALA A 8 7.48 90.11 77.79
N GLU A 9 7.16 89.94 79.06
CA GLU A 9 6.49 88.73 79.56
C GLU A 9 5.05 88.67 79.02
N VAL A 10 4.66 87.50 78.53
CA VAL A 10 3.37 87.21 77.91
C VAL A 10 2.80 85.93 78.50
N GLU A 11 1.50 85.92 78.78
CA GLU A 11 0.78 84.73 79.22
C GLU A 11 0.89 83.58 78.21
N GLU A 12 0.96 82.36 78.71
CA GLU A 12 0.98 81.17 77.87
C GLU A 12 -0.34 81.04 77.09
N GLY A 13 -0.26 81.00 75.76
CA GLY A 13 -1.42 80.92 74.87
C GLY A 13 -1.92 82.25 74.30
N ALA A 14 -1.29 83.39 74.61
CA ALA A 14 -1.68 84.67 74.03
C ALA A 14 -1.33 84.75 72.52
N LYS A 15 -2.32 85.09 71.68
CA LYS A 15 -2.15 85.24 70.23
C LYS A 15 -1.39 86.50 69.81
N PHE A 16 -1.45 87.56 70.63
CA PHE A 16 -0.78 88.83 70.39
C PHE A 16 -0.07 89.31 71.65
N CYS A 17 1.08 89.96 71.49
CA CYS A 17 1.78 90.55 72.62
C CYS A 17 1.06 91.82 73.10
N GLN A 18 0.59 91.84 74.36
CA GLN A 18 -0.11 92.99 74.94
C GLN A 18 0.75 94.27 75.02
N LYS A 19 2.09 94.15 74.96
CA LYS A 19 2.98 95.31 75.03
C LYS A 19 3.36 95.92 73.67
N CYS A 20 3.45 95.11 72.60
CA CYS A 20 3.90 95.58 71.27
C CYS A 20 2.92 95.32 70.13
N GLY A 21 1.81 94.63 70.38
CA GLY A 21 0.74 94.38 69.41
C GLY A 21 1.02 93.32 68.34
N LYS A 22 2.22 92.72 68.30
CA LYS A 22 2.58 91.71 67.28
C LYS A 22 1.96 90.34 67.55
N ASN A 23 1.56 89.64 66.49
CA ASN A 23 1.02 88.28 66.52
C ASN A 23 2.14 87.26 66.85
N LEU A 24 1.88 86.36 67.79
CA LEU A 24 2.82 85.33 68.26
C LEU A 24 2.58 83.95 67.62
N GLU A 25 1.46 83.76 66.91
CA GLU A 25 1.11 82.52 66.19
C GLU A 25 1.81 82.39 64.81
N GLU A 26 2.45 83.44 64.29
CA GLU A 26 3.29 83.32 63.08
C GLU A 26 4.64 82.66 63.41
N VAL A 27 4.66 81.32 63.35
CA VAL A 27 5.89 80.52 63.30
C VAL A 27 6.27 80.34 61.83
N SER A 28 7.30 81.04 61.37
CA SER A 28 7.82 80.88 60.02
C SER A 28 8.60 79.57 59.88
N ASP A 29 7.93 78.49 59.48
CA ASP A 29 8.56 77.20 59.13
C ASP A 29 9.30 77.32 57.80
N LYS A 30 10.56 77.72 57.86
CA LYS A 30 11.44 77.79 56.69
C LYS A 30 12.49 76.67 56.75
N LYS A 31 12.78 76.02 55.62
CA LYS A 31 13.74 74.90 55.49
C LYS A 31 14.93 75.33 54.64
N ASN A 32 16.13 74.82 54.88
CA ASN A 32 17.30 75.22 54.08
C ASN A 32 17.59 74.25 52.93
N CYS A 33 18.01 74.80 51.79
CA CYS A 33 18.48 73.99 50.66
C CYS A 33 19.74 73.21 51.07
N PRO A 34 19.77 71.87 50.92
CA PRO A 34 20.93 71.06 51.30
C PRO A 34 22.17 71.33 50.44
N LYS A 35 22.00 71.93 49.25
CA LYS A 35 23.10 72.20 48.32
C LYS A 35 23.78 73.55 48.55
N CYS A 36 23.03 74.59 48.89
CA CYS A 36 23.57 75.96 48.98
C CYS A 36 23.18 76.71 50.25
N GLY A 37 22.49 76.06 51.20
CA GLY A 37 22.12 76.64 52.50
C GLY A 37 21.08 77.75 52.46
N SER A 38 20.55 78.10 51.28
CA SER A 38 19.54 79.15 51.16
C SER A 38 18.21 78.72 51.75
N GLU A 39 17.57 79.63 52.45
CA GLU A 39 16.27 79.44 53.06
C GLU A 39 15.18 79.26 51.98
N LEU A 40 14.35 78.23 52.14
CA LEU A 40 13.29 77.80 51.23
C LEU A 40 11.95 77.75 51.97
N GLU A 41 10.88 78.04 51.26
CA GLU A 41 9.53 77.77 51.73
C GLU A 41 9.30 76.26 51.88
N LYS A 42 8.39 75.89 52.79
CA LYS A 42 8.10 74.51 53.18
C LYS A 42 7.85 73.57 52.00
N ASP A 43 7.24 74.09 50.94
CA ASP A 43 6.82 73.30 49.76
C ASP A 43 7.66 73.56 48.50
N ALA A 44 8.81 74.24 48.64
CA ALA A 44 9.70 74.46 47.50
C ALA A 44 10.18 73.13 46.91
N LYS A 45 9.76 72.84 45.66
CA LYS A 45 10.19 71.69 44.85
C LYS A 45 11.59 71.85 44.27
N PHE A 46 12.01 73.09 44.09
CA PHE A 46 13.33 73.46 43.59
C PHE A 46 13.87 74.66 44.37
N CYS A 47 15.18 74.71 44.58
CA CYS A 47 15.83 75.87 45.15
C CYS A 47 15.91 77.00 44.12
N LEU A 48 15.26 78.14 44.38
CA LEU A 48 15.29 79.31 43.47
C LEU A 48 16.68 79.95 43.34
N LYS A 49 17.59 79.70 44.29
CA LYS A 49 18.95 80.25 44.28
C LYS A 49 19.95 79.41 43.49
N CYS A 50 19.82 78.07 43.52
CA CYS A 50 20.82 77.17 42.92
C CYS A 50 20.24 76.09 41.98
N GLY A 51 18.91 76.08 41.79
CA GLY A 51 18.21 75.13 40.92
C GLY A 51 18.15 73.70 41.43
N TYR A 52 18.60 73.40 42.66
CA TYR A 52 18.58 72.03 43.20
C TYR A 52 17.15 71.52 43.34
N SER A 53 16.84 70.40 42.67
CA SER A 53 15.55 69.72 42.80
C SER A 53 15.46 68.94 44.10
N MET A 54 14.37 69.15 44.82
CA MET A 54 14.06 68.47 46.08
C MET A 54 13.26 67.17 45.86
N GLU A 55 13.02 66.77 44.61
CA GLU A 55 12.28 65.56 44.25
C GLU A 55 13.24 64.36 44.10
N LYS A 56 13.18 63.38 45.02
CA LYS A 56 13.86 62.08 44.83
C LYS A 56 13.04 61.21 43.87
N LYS A 57 13.54 60.97 42.64
CA LYS A 57 12.97 59.94 41.76
C LYS A 57 13.29 58.55 42.32
N ALA A 58 12.27 57.79 42.68
CA ALA A 58 12.39 56.39 43.06
C ALA A 58 12.79 55.55 41.83
N ALA A 59 14.02 55.07 41.82
CA ALA A 59 14.48 54.08 40.84
C ALA A 59 13.92 52.70 41.22
N GLY A 60 12.98 52.15 40.43
CA GLY A 60 12.39 50.85 40.72
C GLY A 60 11.91 50.09 39.49
N ASN A 61 12.48 48.90 39.29
CA ASN A 61 11.82 47.70 38.76
C ASN A 61 11.49 47.55 37.26
N GLY A 62 11.70 48.53 36.38
CA GLY A 62 11.38 48.40 34.94
C GLY A 62 12.17 47.30 34.20
N LYS A 63 13.48 47.15 34.45
CA LYS A 63 14.34 46.19 33.73
C LYS A 63 14.08 44.72 34.08
N LYS A 64 13.70 44.41 35.33
CA LYS A 64 13.39 43.03 35.76
C LYS A 64 12.11 42.51 35.11
N LYS A 65 11.07 43.36 34.97
CA LYS A 65 9.82 42.96 34.30
C LYS A 65 10.01 42.69 32.80
N LEU A 66 10.88 43.45 32.13
CA LEU A 66 11.22 43.22 30.72
C LEU A 66 11.94 41.88 30.50
N ILE A 67 12.92 41.54 31.34
CA ILE A 67 13.66 40.27 31.24
C ILE A 67 12.74 39.08 31.52
N ILE A 68 11.87 39.17 32.54
CA ILE A 68 10.88 38.12 32.83
C ILE A 68 9.94 37.90 31.63
N GLY A 69 9.50 38.99 30.98
CA GLY A 69 8.67 38.89 29.77
C GLY A 69 9.39 38.20 28.60
N ILE A 70 10.66 38.54 28.35
CA ILE A 70 11.45 37.92 27.28
C ILE A 70 11.71 36.44 27.56
N VAL A 71 12.07 36.07 28.79
CA VAL A 71 12.31 34.67 29.18
C VAL A 71 11.03 33.86 29.09
N ALA A 72 9.89 34.41 29.52
CA ALA A 72 8.59 33.76 29.37
C ALA A 72 8.21 33.54 27.89
N LEU A 73 8.47 34.53 27.02
CA LEU A 73 8.24 34.41 25.58
C LEU A 73 9.12 33.31 24.96
N ILE A 74 10.41 33.29 25.29
CA ILE A 74 11.35 32.27 24.79
C ILE A 74 10.92 30.88 25.26
N ALA A 75 10.52 30.72 26.52
CA ALA A 75 10.03 29.45 27.03
C ALA A 75 8.80 28.95 26.25
N VAL A 76 7.84 29.83 25.96
CA VAL A 76 6.65 29.50 25.16
C VAL A 76 7.03 29.10 23.73
N ILE A 77 7.97 29.79 23.10
CA ILE A 77 8.45 29.47 21.75
C ILE A 77 9.17 28.11 21.74
N CYS A 78 10.03 27.83 22.73
CA CYS A 78 10.72 26.54 22.83
C CYS A 78 9.72 25.39 23.06
N ILE A 79 8.71 25.59 23.90
CA ILE A 79 7.65 24.61 24.14
C ILE A 79 6.84 24.38 22.85
N GLY A 80 6.42 25.46 22.18
CA GLY A 80 5.65 25.39 20.93
C GLY A 80 6.45 24.73 19.78
N GLY A 81 7.73 25.07 19.65
CA GLY A 81 8.63 24.46 18.68
C GLY A 81 8.86 22.97 18.94
N GLY A 82 9.07 22.58 20.21
CA GLY A 82 9.19 21.17 20.59
C GLY A 82 7.95 20.36 20.28
N ILE A 83 6.75 20.87 20.61
CA ILE A 83 5.47 20.23 20.25
C ILE A 83 5.32 20.15 18.72
N GLY A 84 5.64 21.22 18.00
CA GLY A 84 5.58 21.26 16.53
C GLY A 84 6.46 20.20 15.87
N VAL A 85 7.70 20.02 16.35
CA VAL A 85 8.61 18.97 15.85
C VAL A 85 8.04 17.58 16.08
N VAL A 86 7.51 17.28 17.27
CA VAL A 86 6.92 15.97 17.58
C VAL A 86 5.68 15.68 16.72
N VAL A 87 4.81 16.67 16.54
CA VAL A 87 3.63 16.53 15.67
C VAL A 87 4.04 16.29 14.22
N HIS A 88 5.04 17.03 13.74
CA HIS A 88 5.56 16.86 12.39
C HIS A 88 6.21 15.48 12.20
N GLN A 89 7.01 15.02 13.17
CA GLN A 89 7.61 13.68 13.15
C GLN A 89 6.53 12.58 13.05
N LYS A 90 5.48 12.64 13.88
CA LYS A 90 4.37 11.68 13.82
C LYS A 90 3.59 11.73 12.51
N ALA A 91 3.40 12.92 11.94
CA ALA A 91 2.74 13.06 10.64
C ALA A 91 3.58 12.41 9.52
N VAL A 92 4.89 12.66 9.50
CA VAL A 92 5.82 12.06 8.54
C VAL A 92 5.90 10.53 8.70
N GLU A 93 5.95 10.02 9.94
CA GLU A 93 5.92 8.57 10.21
C GLU A 93 4.63 7.92 9.73
N LYS A 94 3.48 8.56 9.99
CA LYS A 94 2.18 8.08 9.54
C LYS A 94 2.09 8.03 8.01
N GLU A 95 2.56 9.08 7.32
CA GLU A 95 2.58 9.11 5.85
C GLU A 95 3.48 8.01 5.27
N ARG A 96 4.65 7.77 5.86
CA ARG A 96 5.55 6.67 5.44
C ARG A 96 4.91 5.30 5.63
N TYR A 97 4.25 5.08 6.77
CA TYR A 97 3.54 3.83 7.05
C TYR A 97 2.38 3.60 6.07
N GLU A 98 1.60 4.63 5.77
CA GLU A 98 0.50 4.54 4.80
C GLU A 98 1.01 4.24 3.38
N GLN A 99 2.16 4.81 2.98
CA GLN A 99 2.81 4.49 1.71
C GLN A 99 3.30 3.04 1.64
N GLU A 100 3.93 2.54 2.71
CA GLU A 100 4.41 1.16 2.79
C GLU A 100 3.25 0.16 2.73
N LEU A 101 2.18 0.44 3.47
CA LEU A 101 0.97 -0.38 3.47
C LEU A 101 0.25 -0.36 2.11
N ALA A 102 0.26 0.76 1.39
CA ALA A 102 -0.29 0.84 0.04
C ALA A 102 0.54 -0.01 -0.94
N ALA A 103 1.87 0.11 -0.89
CA ALA A 103 2.77 -0.68 -1.74
C ALA A 103 2.66 -2.19 -1.45
N GLU A 104 2.47 -2.60 -0.19
CA GLU A 104 2.26 -4.00 0.17
C GLU A 104 0.94 -4.55 -0.40
N ARG A 105 -0.16 -3.78 -0.30
CA ARG A 105 -1.44 -4.17 -0.90
C ARG A 105 -1.36 -4.31 -2.42
N GLU A 106 -0.72 -3.36 -3.10
CA GLU A 106 -0.52 -3.45 -4.55
C GLU A 106 0.26 -4.71 -4.94
N ARG A 107 1.30 -5.09 -4.18
CA ARG A 107 2.04 -6.34 -4.40
C ARG A 107 1.18 -7.58 -4.19
N GLN A 108 0.38 -7.62 -3.12
CA GLN A 108 -0.53 -8.73 -2.85
C GLN A 108 -1.63 -8.86 -3.91
N GLU A 109 -2.17 -7.74 -4.38
CA GLU A 109 -3.15 -7.73 -5.47
C GLU A 109 -2.54 -8.22 -6.78
N ALA A 110 -1.31 -7.81 -7.09
CA ALA A 110 -0.58 -8.29 -8.26
C ALA A 110 -0.28 -9.81 -8.18
N GLU A 111 0.17 -10.30 -7.03
CA GLU A 111 0.43 -11.73 -6.83
C GLU A 111 -0.86 -12.55 -6.90
N ARG A 112 -1.96 -12.05 -6.33
CA ARG A 112 -3.27 -12.70 -6.45
C ARG A 112 -3.72 -12.77 -7.92
N ALA A 113 -3.64 -11.67 -8.66
CA ALA A 113 -4.03 -11.63 -10.07
C ALA A 113 -3.17 -12.59 -10.92
N ARG A 114 -1.87 -12.67 -10.61
CA ARG A 114 -0.94 -13.63 -11.20
C ARG A 114 -1.35 -15.08 -10.91
N GLN A 115 -1.62 -15.41 -9.66
CA GLN A 115 -2.01 -16.76 -9.26
C GLN A 115 -3.38 -17.16 -9.84
N GLU A 116 -4.33 -16.24 -9.91
CA GLU A 116 -5.62 -16.44 -10.58
C GLU A 116 -5.43 -16.81 -12.06
N LEU A 117 -4.48 -16.18 -12.75
CA LEU A 117 -4.16 -16.46 -14.14
C LEU A 117 -3.54 -17.86 -14.33
N ILE A 118 -2.60 -18.24 -13.46
CA ILE A 118 -1.99 -19.59 -13.45
C ILE A 118 -3.06 -20.65 -13.20
N ASN A 119 -3.94 -20.43 -12.22
CA ASN A 119 -5.01 -21.35 -11.88
C ASN A 119 -6.04 -21.48 -13.01
N ALA A 120 -6.41 -20.36 -13.65
CA ALA A 120 -7.30 -20.36 -14.81
C ALA A 120 -6.71 -21.18 -15.97
N TYR A 121 -5.42 -20.98 -16.26
CA TYR A 121 -4.72 -21.75 -17.27
C TYR A 121 -4.67 -23.25 -16.93
N GLY A 122 -4.28 -23.60 -15.71
CA GLY A 122 -4.21 -24.98 -15.24
C GLY A 122 -5.56 -25.71 -15.29
N ALA A 123 -6.64 -25.03 -14.87
CA ALA A 123 -8.00 -25.57 -14.95
C ALA A 123 -8.43 -25.83 -16.39
N LYS A 124 -8.14 -24.89 -17.30
CA LYS A 124 -8.50 -25.05 -18.72
C LYS A 124 -7.65 -26.11 -19.42
N ALA A 125 -6.37 -26.23 -19.07
CA ALA A 125 -5.50 -27.30 -19.55
C ALA A 125 -6.00 -28.68 -19.09
N MET A 126 -6.50 -28.78 -17.87
CA MET A 126 -7.12 -30.00 -17.34
C MET A 126 -8.42 -30.36 -18.07
N GLU A 127 -9.26 -29.37 -18.37
CA GLU A 127 -10.46 -29.54 -19.19
C GLU A 127 -10.11 -30.11 -20.58
N LEU A 128 -9.14 -29.50 -21.27
CA LEU A 128 -8.66 -29.96 -22.58
C LEU A 128 -8.08 -31.38 -22.51
N ASN A 129 -7.24 -31.65 -21.51
CA ASN A 129 -6.67 -32.98 -21.29
C ASN A 129 -7.77 -34.04 -21.12
N ASN A 130 -8.82 -33.74 -20.35
CA ASN A 130 -9.92 -34.69 -20.12
C ASN A 130 -10.73 -34.92 -21.39
N ALA A 131 -11.01 -33.86 -22.16
CA ALA A 131 -11.71 -33.96 -23.43
C ALA A 131 -10.95 -34.83 -24.44
N ILE A 132 -9.65 -34.60 -24.60
CA ILE A 132 -8.80 -35.40 -25.49
C ILE A 132 -8.71 -36.86 -25.02
N ASN A 133 -8.48 -37.11 -23.73
CA ASN A 133 -8.44 -38.49 -23.19
C ASN A 133 -9.78 -39.23 -23.40
N GLY A 134 -10.91 -38.51 -23.41
CA GLY A 134 -12.22 -39.09 -23.70
C GLY A 134 -12.32 -39.78 -25.06
N THR A 135 -11.48 -39.41 -26.02
CA THR A 135 -11.44 -39.96 -27.39
C THR A 135 -10.80 -41.34 -27.49
N GLU A 136 -10.03 -41.75 -26.46
CA GLU A 136 -9.17 -42.93 -26.50
C GLU A 136 -9.94 -44.23 -26.81
N ASN A 137 -11.13 -44.41 -26.23
CA ASN A 137 -11.93 -45.62 -26.45
C ASN A 137 -12.37 -45.75 -27.91
N ASN A 138 -12.85 -44.66 -28.52
CA ASN A 138 -13.29 -44.65 -29.91
C ASN A 138 -12.09 -44.80 -30.86
N PHE A 139 -10.97 -44.15 -30.56
CA PHE A 139 -9.73 -44.35 -31.32
C PHE A 139 -9.24 -45.79 -31.27
N ASN A 140 -9.27 -46.43 -30.10
CA ASN A 140 -8.89 -47.84 -29.97
C ASN A 140 -9.85 -48.77 -30.75
N LEU A 141 -11.15 -48.47 -30.75
CA LEU A 141 -12.13 -49.22 -31.56
C LEU A 141 -11.82 -49.08 -33.05
N LEU A 142 -11.68 -47.84 -33.55
CA LEU A 142 -11.41 -47.56 -34.96
C LEU A 142 -10.09 -48.21 -35.39
N SER A 143 -9.04 -48.09 -34.58
CA SER A 143 -7.75 -48.74 -34.80
C SER A 143 -7.88 -50.26 -34.96
N SER A 144 -8.62 -50.93 -34.07
CA SER A 144 -8.89 -52.37 -34.14
C SER A 144 -9.67 -52.77 -35.39
N MET A 145 -10.67 -51.96 -35.76
CA MET A 145 -11.50 -52.20 -36.96
C MET A 145 -10.68 -52.07 -38.24
N TYR A 146 -9.87 -51.02 -38.34
CA TYR A 146 -8.97 -50.83 -39.47
C TYR A 146 -7.88 -51.92 -39.51
N ASP A 147 -7.24 -52.28 -38.40
CA ASP A 147 -6.24 -53.35 -38.37
C ASP A 147 -6.82 -54.69 -38.85
N THR A 148 -8.01 -55.04 -38.37
CA THR A 148 -8.75 -56.24 -38.79
C THR A 148 -9.05 -56.18 -40.29
N SER A 149 -9.54 -55.04 -40.79
CA SER A 149 -9.88 -54.87 -42.21
C SER A 149 -8.65 -55.00 -43.12
N THR A 150 -7.52 -54.39 -42.73
CA THR A 150 -6.26 -54.45 -43.50
C THR A 150 -5.65 -55.86 -43.49
N GLY A 151 -5.83 -56.63 -42.41
CA GLY A 151 -5.44 -58.03 -42.32
C GLY A 151 -6.25 -58.96 -43.24
N ILE A 152 -7.48 -58.56 -43.63
CA ILE A 152 -8.36 -59.30 -44.54
C ILE A 152 -8.11 -58.92 -46.01
N ASN A 153 -7.19 -57.99 -46.32
CA ASN A 153 -6.91 -57.59 -47.68
C ASN A 153 -6.35 -58.76 -48.52
N THR A 154 -7.25 -59.44 -49.23
CA THR A 154 -6.96 -60.60 -50.09
C THR A 154 -6.52 -60.20 -51.50
N GLY A 155 -6.32 -58.90 -51.78
CA GLY A 155 -5.99 -58.39 -53.11
C GLY A 155 -7.15 -58.43 -54.12
N LEU A 156 -8.32 -58.93 -53.71
CA LEU A 156 -9.53 -59.01 -54.54
C LEU A 156 -10.39 -57.74 -54.43
N LEU A 157 -10.24 -57.00 -53.33
CA LEU A 157 -10.98 -55.77 -53.02
C LEU A 157 -9.96 -54.62 -52.94
N GLY A 158 -10.29 -53.49 -53.57
CA GLY A 158 -9.41 -52.32 -53.58
C GLY A 158 -9.23 -51.71 -52.17
N PRO A 159 -8.18 -50.91 -51.95
CA PRO A 159 -7.91 -50.29 -50.65
C PRO A 159 -9.08 -49.45 -50.13
N ASP A 160 -9.79 -48.76 -51.03
CA ASP A 160 -10.92 -47.87 -50.69
C ASP A 160 -12.12 -48.65 -50.14
N PHE A 161 -12.30 -49.91 -50.54
CA PHE A 161 -13.39 -50.76 -50.03
C PHE A 161 -13.30 -50.98 -48.52
N PHE A 162 -12.07 -51.11 -47.99
CA PHE A 162 -11.87 -51.37 -46.56
C PHE A 162 -12.15 -50.14 -45.71
N THR A 163 -11.78 -48.96 -46.21
CA THR A 163 -12.08 -47.69 -45.54
C THR A 163 -13.59 -47.44 -45.50
N ASP A 164 -14.28 -47.55 -46.64
CA ASP A 164 -15.74 -47.39 -46.72
C ASP A 164 -16.49 -48.39 -45.83
N TYR A 165 -15.98 -49.62 -45.71
CA TYR A 165 -16.58 -50.65 -44.84
C TYR A 165 -16.49 -50.28 -43.36
N VAL A 166 -15.32 -49.84 -42.90
CA VAL A 166 -15.14 -49.40 -41.51
C VAL A 166 -15.93 -48.13 -41.24
N GLU A 167 -15.94 -47.18 -42.18
CA GLU A 167 -16.75 -45.96 -42.06
C GLU A 167 -18.25 -46.27 -41.92
N GLY A 168 -18.77 -47.24 -42.69
CA GLY A 168 -20.16 -47.68 -42.60
C GLY A 168 -20.49 -48.39 -41.28
N LEU A 169 -19.59 -49.24 -40.77
CA LEU A 169 -19.81 -49.95 -39.50
C LEU A 169 -19.65 -49.05 -38.27
N CYS A 170 -18.70 -48.12 -38.31
CA CYS A 170 -18.34 -47.23 -37.20
C CYS A 170 -18.88 -45.81 -37.40
N SER A 171 -19.91 -45.63 -38.21
CA SER A 171 -20.48 -44.31 -38.52
C SER A 171 -20.89 -43.54 -37.27
N SER A 172 -21.41 -44.23 -36.25
CA SER A 172 -21.82 -43.60 -34.98
C SER A 172 -20.64 -43.05 -34.20
N GLU A 173 -19.58 -43.84 -34.06
CA GLU A 173 -18.36 -43.47 -33.35
C GLU A 173 -17.59 -42.37 -34.08
N ILE A 174 -17.51 -42.44 -35.42
CA ILE A 174 -16.92 -41.40 -36.26
C ILE A 174 -17.66 -40.08 -36.08
N ASN A 175 -19.00 -40.07 -36.09
CA ASN A 175 -19.78 -38.85 -35.87
C ASN A 175 -19.59 -38.31 -34.45
N THR A 176 -19.52 -39.20 -33.45
CA THR A 176 -19.23 -38.81 -32.07
C THR A 176 -17.87 -38.11 -31.96
N GLU A 177 -16.85 -38.62 -32.63
CA GLU A 177 -15.51 -38.00 -32.64
C GLU A 177 -15.47 -36.70 -33.45
N LYS A 178 -16.28 -36.56 -34.51
CA LYS A 178 -16.45 -35.28 -35.22
C LYS A 178 -17.07 -34.20 -34.33
N ASP A 179 -18.05 -34.54 -33.51
CA ASP A 179 -18.65 -33.59 -32.57
C ASP A 179 -17.68 -33.24 -31.43
N ARG A 180 -16.96 -34.24 -30.89
CA ARG A 180 -15.91 -34.01 -29.88
C ARG A 180 -14.77 -33.15 -30.41
N LYS A 181 -14.36 -33.32 -31.67
CA LYS A 181 -13.33 -32.49 -32.30
C LYS A 181 -13.69 -31.01 -32.26
N ARG A 182 -14.95 -30.66 -32.57
CA ARG A 182 -15.43 -29.27 -32.49
C ARG A 182 -15.35 -28.71 -31.06
N GLU A 183 -15.68 -29.53 -30.07
CA GLU A 183 -15.60 -29.15 -28.66
C GLU A 183 -14.14 -28.99 -28.21
N ILE A 184 -13.26 -29.93 -28.55
CA ILE A 184 -11.82 -29.90 -28.23
C ILE A 184 -11.15 -28.67 -28.87
N ASP A 185 -11.47 -28.36 -30.12
CA ASP A 185 -10.93 -27.18 -30.83
C ASP A 185 -11.35 -25.88 -30.18
N LYS A 186 -12.59 -25.82 -29.71
CA LYS A 186 -13.09 -24.69 -28.94
C LYS A 186 -12.34 -24.55 -27.62
N ILE A 187 -12.18 -25.64 -26.85
CA ILE A 187 -11.46 -25.61 -25.57
C ILE A 187 -10.00 -25.20 -25.78
N TYR A 188 -9.33 -25.70 -26.83
CA TYR A 188 -7.96 -25.33 -27.16
C TYR A 188 -7.83 -23.85 -27.51
N THR A 189 -8.76 -23.30 -28.29
CA THR A 189 -8.80 -21.86 -28.60
C THR A 189 -8.96 -21.04 -27.32
N GLU A 190 -9.92 -21.40 -26.47
CA GLU A 190 -10.15 -20.73 -25.18
C GLU A 190 -8.93 -20.83 -24.24
N LEU A 191 -8.18 -21.93 -24.30
CA LEU A 191 -6.92 -22.09 -23.55
C LEU A 191 -5.82 -21.13 -24.04
N GLN A 192 -5.72 -20.92 -25.36
CA GLN A 192 -4.76 -19.98 -25.95
C GLN A 192 -5.08 -18.52 -25.58
N ASP A 193 -6.37 -18.20 -25.44
CA ASP A 193 -6.85 -16.85 -25.13
C ASP A 193 -6.60 -16.39 -23.67
N ILE A 194 -6.21 -17.29 -22.75
CA ILE A 194 -5.98 -16.96 -21.34
C ILE A 194 -4.81 -15.98 -21.14
N GLY A 195 -3.88 -15.84 -22.10
CA GLY A 195 -2.83 -14.80 -22.03
C GLY A 195 -1.85 -14.92 -20.85
N CYS A 196 -1.63 -16.12 -20.31
CA CYS A 196 -0.79 -16.36 -19.13
C CYS A 196 0.71 -16.48 -19.43
N ASP A 197 1.48 -15.40 -19.40
CA ASP A 197 2.92 -15.43 -19.75
C ASP A 197 3.88 -15.83 -18.61
N GLU A 198 3.34 -16.45 -17.56
CA GLU A 198 4.11 -16.90 -16.40
C GLU A 198 5.03 -18.08 -16.74
N GLU A 199 6.25 -18.07 -16.21
CA GLU A 199 7.25 -19.13 -16.47
C GLU A 199 6.78 -20.49 -15.91
N GLU A 200 5.99 -20.49 -14.84
CA GLU A 200 5.39 -21.67 -14.19
C GLU A 200 4.50 -22.47 -15.12
N VAL A 201 3.83 -21.81 -16.06
CA VAL A 201 2.92 -22.48 -17.01
C VAL A 201 3.57 -22.70 -18.37
N LYS A 202 4.77 -22.18 -18.63
CA LYS A 202 5.40 -22.23 -19.96
C LYS A 202 5.66 -23.65 -20.45
N GLU A 203 6.13 -24.52 -19.56
CA GLU A 203 6.32 -25.94 -19.89
C GLU A 203 4.98 -26.63 -20.16
N LEU A 204 3.96 -26.34 -19.33
CA LEU A 204 2.62 -26.89 -19.51
C LEU A 204 2.00 -26.39 -20.83
N LYS A 205 2.15 -25.12 -21.18
CA LYS A 205 1.70 -24.52 -22.44
C LYS A 205 2.21 -25.30 -23.65
N LYS A 206 3.53 -25.49 -23.70
CA LYS A 206 4.17 -26.24 -24.77
C LYS A 206 3.69 -27.70 -24.80
N ALA A 207 3.59 -28.34 -23.64
CA ALA A 207 3.12 -29.73 -23.57
C ALA A 207 1.66 -29.89 -24.02
N MET A 208 0.78 -28.94 -23.69
CA MET A 208 -0.61 -28.93 -24.14
C MET A 208 -0.73 -28.73 -25.66
N GLU A 209 0.09 -27.84 -26.22
CA GLU A 209 0.17 -27.64 -27.67
C GLU A 209 0.62 -28.91 -28.39
N ASP A 210 1.74 -29.50 -27.96
CA ASP A 210 2.24 -30.77 -28.49
C ASP A 210 1.18 -31.88 -28.41
N TYR A 211 0.46 -31.98 -27.28
CA TYR A 211 -0.57 -33.00 -27.09
C TYR A 211 -1.81 -32.78 -27.96
N TYR A 212 -2.23 -31.53 -28.12
CA TYR A 212 -3.33 -31.16 -29.02
C TYR A 212 -3.01 -31.52 -30.48
N TYR A 213 -1.78 -31.27 -30.94
CA TYR A 213 -1.39 -31.65 -32.30
C TYR A 213 -1.26 -33.17 -32.47
N ALA A 214 -0.72 -33.89 -31.48
CA ALA A 214 -0.72 -35.36 -31.51
C ALA A 214 -2.16 -35.94 -31.57
N TYR A 215 -3.11 -35.31 -30.86
CA TYR A 215 -4.54 -35.61 -31.00
C TYR A 215 -5.06 -35.35 -32.42
N CYS A 216 -4.74 -34.20 -33.01
CA CYS A 216 -5.18 -33.85 -34.37
C CYS A 216 -4.64 -34.83 -35.42
N GLU A 217 -3.40 -35.29 -35.28
CA GLU A 217 -2.82 -36.32 -36.15
C GLU A 217 -3.57 -37.65 -36.01
N ARG A 218 -3.89 -38.09 -34.79
CA ARG A 218 -4.70 -39.30 -34.58
C ARG A 218 -6.12 -39.16 -35.11
N TYR A 219 -6.73 -38.00 -34.92
CA TYR A 219 -8.05 -37.69 -35.47
C TYR A 219 -8.04 -37.79 -36.99
N SER A 220 -7.10 -37.12 -37.67
CA SER A 220 -7.02 -37.17 -39.12
C SER A 220 -6.77 -38.59 -39.62
N PHE A 221 -5.90 -39.34 -38.93
CA PHE A 221 -5.63 -40.73 -39.26
C PHE A 221 -6.85 -41.65 -39.12
N LEU A 222 -7.52 -41.66 -37.96
CA LEU A 222 -8.55 -42.66 -37.64
C LEU A 222 -9.97 -42.21 -38.01
N VAL A 223 -10.24 -40.92 -38.02
CA VAL A 223 -11.59 -40.35 -38.23
C VAL A 223 -11.76 -39.80 -39.64
N GLU A 224 -10.73 -39.18 -40.19
CA GLU A 224 -10.74 -38.70 -41.60
C GLU A 224 -10.17 -39.73 -42.58
N GLY A 225 -9.63 -40.84 -42.07
CA GLY A 225 -9.11 -41.92 -42.90
C GLY A 225 -7.83 -41.55 -43.65
N ASP A 226 -7.02 -40.62 -43.12
CA ASP A 226 -5.75 -40.21 -43.74
C ASP A 226 -4.68 -41.32 -43.62
N PHE A 227 -4.81 -42.40 -44.38
CA PHE A 227 -3.79 -43.45 -44.50
C PHE A 227 -3.96 -44.28 -45.77
N SER A 228 -2.98 -45.15 -46.01
CA SER A 228 -3.09 -46.23 -46.98
C SER A 228 -3.11 -47.57 -46.25
N VAL A 229 -3.80 -48.57 -46.81
CA VAL A 229 -3.80 -49.93 -46.23
C VAL A 229 -2.38 -50.47 -46.00
N ASN A 230 -1.43 -50.12 -46.87
CA ASN A 230 -0.05 -50.60 -46.80
C ASN A 230 0.78 -49.96 -45.67
N ASN A 231 0.43 -48.77 -45.21
CA ASN A 231 1.16 -48.06 -44.15
C ASN A 231 0.37 -47.94 -42.83
N PHE A 232 -0.86 -48.44 -42.77
CA PHE A 232 -1.72 -48.36 -41.58
C PHE A 232 -0.99 -48.80 -40.31
N LYS A 233 -0.39 -50.00 -40.29
CA LYS A 233 0.28 -50.53 -39.08
C LYS A 233 1.42 -49.65 -38.60
N ALA A 234 2.27 -49.18 -39.51
CA ALA A 234 3.39 -48.30 -39.17
C ALA A 234 2.91 -46.93 -38.67
N LYS A 235 1.86 -46.38 -39.29
CA LYS A 235 1.27 -45.09 -38.89
C LYS A 235 0.53 -45.20 -37.55
N GLU A 236 -0.17 -46.31 -37.28
CA GLU A 236 -0.82 -46.53 -35.99
C GLU A 236 0.19 -46.70 -34.86
N GLU A 237 1.24 -47.50 -35.06
CA GLU A 237 2.30 -47.67 -34.05
C GLU A 237 2.92 -46.32 -33.68
N THR A 238 3.25 -45.51 -34.70
CA THR A 238 3.88 -44.20 -34.50
C THR A 238 2.92 -43.20 -33.84
N SER A 239 1.71 -43.04 -34.37
CA SER A 239 0.75 -42.04 -33.86
C SER A 239 0.24 -42.40 -32.46
N LYS A 240 0.07 -43.69 -32.15
CA LYS A 240 -0.36 -44.14 -30.82
C LYS A 240 0.71 -43.87 -29.79
N LYS A 241 1.97 -44.19 -30.12
CA LYS A 241 3.09 -43.93 -29.24
C LYS A 241 3.23 -42.44 -28.95
N ASP A 242 3.23 -41.59 -29.99
CA ASP A 242 3.36 -40.14 -29.81
C ASP A 242 2.25 -39.58 -28.91
N PHE A 243 0.99 -39.94 -29.19
CA PHE A 243 -0.15 -39.52 -28.37
C PHE A 243 -0.05 -39.97 -26.91
N THR A 244 0.32 -41.22 -26.64
CA THR A 244 0.50 -41.73 -25.27
C THR A 244 1.64 -41.02 -24.56
N ASP A 245 2.76 -40.77 -25.23
CA ASP A 245 3.91 -40.07 -24.67
C ASP A 245 3.55 -38.62 -24.32
N LYS A 246 2.87 -37.90 -25.21
CA LYS A 246 2.40 -36.52 -24.95
C LYS A 246 1.37 -36.44 -23.83
N ALA A 247 0.42 -37.37 -23.78
CA ALA A 247 -0.56 -37.47 -22.70
C ALA A 247 0.11 -37.65 -21.33
N ALA A 248 1.15 -38.47 -21.25
CA ALA A 248 1.90 -38.71 -20.02
C ALA A 248 2.63 -37.45 -19.52
N VAL A 249 3.24 -36.68 -20.43
CA VAL A 249 3.90 -35.41 -20.12
C VAL A 249 2.88 -34.40 -19.56
N VAL A 250 1.77 -34.19 -20.26
CA VAL A 250 0.70 -33.27 -19.82
C VAL A 250 0.17 -33.64 -18.44
N LYS A 251 -0.14 -34.92 -18.22
CA LYS A 251 -0.63 -35.41 -16.92
C LYS A 251 0.34 -35.14 -15.76
N SER A 252 1.64 -35.18 -16.03
CA SER A 252 2.65 -34.87 -15.03
C SER A 252 2.70 -33.37 -14.70
N LEU A 253 2.62 -32.50 -15.71
CA LEU A 253 2.73 -31.05 -15.56
C LEU A 253 1.47 -30.43 -14.94
N ILE A 254 0.27 -30.91 -15.29
CA ILE A 254 -0.99 -30.45 -14.67
C ILE A 254 -0.98 -30.67 -13.15
N ARG A 255 -0.42 -31.80 -12.69
CA ARG A 255 -0.30 -32.08 -11.25
C ARG A 255 0.57 -31.04 -10.55
N ASN A 256 1.68 -30.64 -11.17
CA ASN A 256 2.63 -29.69 -10.59
C ASN A 256 2.04 -28.27 -10.47
N VAL A 257 1.33 -27.80 -11.50
CA VAL A 257 0.69 -26.47 -11.49
C VAL A 257 -0.41 -26.41 -10.42
N ASN A 258 -1.20 -27.47 -10.26
CA ASN A 258 -2.25 -27.49 -9.24
C ASN A 258 -1.73 -27.58 -7.79
N THR A 259 -0.52 -28.11 -7.56
CA THR A 259 0.09 -28.14 -6.22
C THR A 259 0.65 -26.78 -5.77
N LEU A 260 1.05 -25.91 -6.72
CA LEU A 260 1.56 -24.58 -6.42
C LEU A 260 0.46 -23.63 -5.92
N GLY A 261 -0.79 -23.83 -6.37
CA GLY A 261 -1.93 -23.00 -5.96
C GLY A 261 -2.44 -23.23 -4.52
N THR A 262 -1.87 -24.18 -3.76
CA THR A 262 -2.35 -24.54 -2.40
C THR A 262 -1.42 -24.16 -1.26
N THR A 263 -0.22 -23.63 -1.54
CA THR A 263 0.82 -23.44 -0.51
C THR A 263 0.91 -22.05 0.10
N GLU A 264 0.16 -21.05 -0.37
CA GLU A 264 0.35 -19.64 0.07
C GLU A 264 -0.76 -19.07 0.98
N GLU A 265 -1.84 -19.81 1.23
CA GLU A 265 -2.91 -19.32 2.14
C GLU A 265 -2.57 -19.48 3.64
N SER A 266 -1.45 -20.12 4.02
CA SER A 266 -1.18 -20.47 5.42
C SER A 266 -0.24 -19.53 6.20
N GLU A 267 0.31 -18.47 5.61
CA GLU A 267 1.34 -17.65 6.29
C GLU A 267 0.92 -16.23 6.68
N ILE A 268 -0.33 -15.80 6.42
CA ILE A 268 -0.75 -14.40 6.67
C ILE A 268 -1.44 -14.19 8.04
N GLU A 269 -1.84 -15.24 8.78
CA GLU A 269 -2.61 -15.06 10.04
C GLU A 269 -1.79 -14.82 11.32
N GLU A 270 -0.46 -14.95 11.35
CA GLU A 270 0.32 -14.85 12.61
C GLU A 270 0.94 -13.46 12.92
N GLY A 271 0.63 -12.41 12.15
CA GLY A 271 1.28 -11.10 12.28
C GLY A 271 0.56 -10.01 13.11
N SER A 272 -0.63 -10.25 13.67
CA SER A 272 -1.49 -9.17 14.24
C SER A 272 -1.75 -9.23 15.75
N THR A 273 -0.81 -9.76 16.53
CA THR A 273 -0.82 -9.58 17.98
C THR A 273 0.57 -9.22 18.48
N LEU A 274 0.85 -7.92 18.64
CA LEU A 274 1.76 -7.34 19.64
C LEU A 274 1.51 -5.83 19.77
#